data_AF-A0A9P7N0F2-F1
#
_entry.id   AF-A0A9P7N0F2-F1
#
_cell.length_a   1.000
_cell.length_b   1.000
_cell.length_c   1.000
_cell.angle_alpha   90.00
_cell.angle_beta   90.00
_cell.angle_gamma   90.00
#
_symmetry.space_group_name_H-M   'P 1'
#
loop_
_entity.id
_entity.type
_entity.pdbx_description
1 polymer ?
#
loop_
_entity_poly.entity_id
_entity_poly.type
_entity_poly.pdbx_seq_one_letter_code
_entity_poly.pdbx_strand_id
1 'polypeptide(L)'
;MRLLTTLTFALGALALATGPVKSTTDQLAVNGDASVNLDDATATEGITKRDEEASSSELEKRISGGLVTRNIPLPHIPNPAPIIIAGVTIVFNMAARWTVINGNLNLDYYAKSVRFTNLAARRLVVEAVANGANIFFKRMSVGRIDTGICPENAESLSLFISPVDDEL
;
A
#
# COMPACT_ATOMS: atom_id res chain seq x y z
N MET A 1 43.74 31.09 -10.98
CA MET A 1 43.23 31.25 -12.35
C MET A 1 41.74 30.95 -12.33
N ARG A 2 40.92 31.96 -12.64
CA ARG A 2 39.46 31.83 -12.81
C ARG A 2 39.22 31.38 -14.24
N LEU A 3 38.36 30.39 -14.46
CA LEU A 3 37.64 30.24 -15.73
C LEU A 3 36.28 29.60 -15.43
N LEU A 4 35.27 30.32 -15.90
CA LEU A 4 33.85 30.20 -15.67
C LEU A 4 33.24 30.21 -17.08
N THR A 5 32.49 29.18 -17.47
CA THR A 5 31.65 29.11 -18.69
C THR A 5 30.87 27.79 -18.61
N THR A 6 29.59 27.73 -18.23
CA THR A 6 28.32 28.14 -18.89
C THR A 6 27.50 26.92 -19.31
N LEU A 7 26.41 26.76 -18.56
CA LEU A 7 25.12 26.11 -18.75
C LEU A 7 24.59 25.99 -20.21
N THR A 8 23.98 24.84 -20.55
CA THR A 8 22.81 24.78 -21.45
C THR A 8 21.78 23.79 -20.93
N PHE A 9 20.64 24.35 -20.51
CA PHE A 9 19.37 23.67 -20.25
C PHE A 9 18.82 23.10 -21.57
N ALA A 10 18.41 21.84 -21.58
CA ALA A 10 17.52 21.31 -22.61
C ALA A 10 16.20 20.90 -21.95
N LEU A 11 15.21 21.80 -22.07
CA LEU A 11 13.81 21.53 -21.78
C LEU A 11 13.24 20.58 -22.85
N GLY A 12 12.89 19.36 -22.46
CA GLY A 12 12.07 18.45 -23.27
C GLY A 12 10.61 18.53 -22.80
N ALA A 13 9.75 19.11 -23.63
CA ALA A 13 8.35 19.38 -23.34
C ALA A 13 7.52 18.10 -23.08
N LEU A 14 6.67 18.14 -22.04
CA LEU A 14 5.59 17.20 -21.82
C LEU A 14 4.51 17.41 -22.88
N ALA A 15 4.30 16.44 -23.78
CA ALA A 15 3.15 16.41 -24.64
C ALA A 15 1.98 15.71 -23.90
N LEU A 16 1.09 16.53 -23.34
CA LEU A 16 -0.25 16.15 -22.87
C LEU A 16 -1.14 15.84 -24.07
N ALA A 17 -1.44 14.57 -24.32
CA ALA A 17 -2.45 14.15 -25.28
C ALA A 17 -3.83 14.15 -24.60
N THR A 18 -4.51 15.29 -24.58
CA THR A 18 -5.92 15.41 -24.21
C THR A 18 -6.79 15.22 -25.46
N GLY A 19 -7.38 14.04 -25.62
CA GLY A 19 -8.40 13.78 -26.65
C GLY A 19 -9.77 14.37 -26.24
N PRO A 20 -10.57 14.90 -27.18
CA PRO A 20 -11.78 15.63 -26.86
C PRO A 20 -12.99 14.72 -26.58
N VAL A 21 -13.77 15.14 -25.58
CA VAL A 21 -15.08 14.62 -25.17
C VAL A 21 -16.13 14.96 -26.25
N LYS A 22 -16.85 13.95 -26.75
CA LYS A 22 -18.11 14.13 -27.48
C LYS A 22 -19.28 13.67 -26.60
N SER A 23 -20.14 14.62 -26.27
CA SER A 23 -21.47 14.42 -25.69
C SER A 23 -22.50 14.62 -26.81
N THR A 24 -23.48 13.71 -26.91
CA THR A 24 -24.80 14.02 -27.47
C THR A 24 -25.84 13.08 -26.87
N THR A 25 -26.81 13.72 -26.23
CA THR A 25 -28.02 13.21 -25.58
C THR A 25 -29.16 13.01 -26.59
N ASP A 26 -30.19 12.27 -26.15
CA ASP A 26 -31.57 12.15 -26.65
C ASP A 26 -31.86 11.08 -27.73
N GLN A 27 -32.55 9.99 -27.34
CA GLN A 27 -34.02 9.82 -27.26
C GLN A 27 -34.65 9.64 -28.65
N LEU A 28 -35.14 8.43 -28.96
CA LEU A 28 -36.57 8.10 -28.89
C LEU A 28 -36.81 6.66 -29.38
N ALA A 29 -37.87 6.07 -28.84
CA ALA A 29 -38.39 4.73 -29.08
C ALA A 29 -38.66 4.39 -30.56
N VAL A 30 -38.70 3.09 -30.88
CA VAL A 30 -39.90 2.45 -31.45
C VAL A 30 -39.78 0.93 -31.35
N ASN A 31 -40.88 0.37 -30.85
CA ASN A 31 -41.22 -1.03 -30.63
C ASN A 31 -41.46 -1.73 -31.98
N GLY A 32 -41.03 -2.98 -32.17
CA GLY A 32 -41.26 -3.68 -33.44
C GLY A 32 -40.74 -5.11 -33.50
N ASP A 33 -41.49 -6.00 -32.84
CA ASP A 33 -41.84 -7.40 -33.16
C ASP A 33 -40.83 -8.39 -33.79
N ALA A 34 -41.00 -9.63 -33.34
CA ALA A 34 -40.29 -10.88 -33.66
C ALA A 34 -40.18 -11.14 -35.19
N SER A 35 -39.25 -11.88 -35.78
CA SER A 35 -38.47 -13.09 -35.45
C SER A 35 -37.53 -13.32 -36.67
N VAL A 36 -36.33 -13.91 -36.60
CA VAL A 36 -36.01 -15.36 -36.64
C VAL A 36 -34.48 -15.44 -36.85
N ASN A 37 -33.80 -16.29 -36.05
CA ASN A 37 -32.63 -17.17 -36.30
C ASN A 37 -31.67 -16.90 -37.50
N LEU A 38 -30.38 -17.18 -37.46
CA LEU A 38 -29.57 -18.13 -36.69
C LEU A 38 -28.08 -17.73 -36.85
N ASP A 39 -27.27 -18.18 -35.91
CA ASP A 39 -25.83 -18.48 -36.02
C ASP A 39 -24.75 -17.38 -35.89
N ASP A 40 -23.99 -17.60 -34.82
CA ASP A 40 -22.54 -17.45 -34.70
C ASP A 40 -21.99 -16.08 -34.27
N ALA A 41 -21.76 -15.94 -32.96
CA ALA A 41 -20.58 -15.26 -32.40
C ALA A 41 -20.57 -15.38 -30.87
N THR A 42 -19.77 -16.33 -30.40
CA THR A 42 -18.96 -16.30 -29.16
C THR A 42 -19.18 -15.15 -28.18
N ALA A 43 -19.52 -15.53 -26.95
CA ALA A 43 -19.71 -14.71 -25.77
C ALA A 43 -18.61 -13.63 -25.59
N THR A 44 -19.09 -12.38 -25.58
CA THR A 44 -18.37 -11.22 -25.10
C THR A 44 -18.64 -11.10 -23.61
N GLU A 45 -17.64 -11.28 -22.74
CA GLU A 45 -17.71 -10.76 -21.37
C GLU A 45 -16.65 -9.69 -21.19
N GLY A 46 -17.12 -8.44 -21.27
CA GLY A 46 -16.36 -7.27 -20.91
C GLY A 46 -16.10 -7.26 -19.40
N ILE A 47 -14.82 -7.32 -19.03
CA ILE A 47 -14.35 -7.08 -17.66
C ILE A 47 -14.70 -5.63 -17.30
N THR A 48 -15.83 -5.45 -16.63
CA THR A 48 -16.31 -4.18 -16.12
C THR A 48 -15.73 -3.96 -14.74
N LYS A 49 -14.96 -2.87 -14.62
CA LYS A 49 -14.46 -2.28 -13.38
C LYS A 49 -15.62 -2.06 -12.41
N ARG A 50 -15.78 -2.92 -11.38
CA ARG A 50 -16.70 -2.62 -10.28
C ARG A 50 -16.44 -3.33 -8.95
N ASP A 51 -15.24 -3.85 -8.73
CA ASP A 51 -15.00 -4.73 -7.57
C ASP A 51 -13.82 -4.31 -6.68
N GLU A 52 -13.55 -3.01 -6.59
CA GLU A 52 -12.57 -2.48 -5.61
C GLU A 52 -13.20 -1.75 -4.42
N GLU A 53 -14.52 -1.53 -4.40
CA GLU A 53 -15.19 -0.82 -3.27
C GLU A 53 -15.85 -1.74 -2.23
N ALA A 54 -16.07 -3.02 -2.54
CA ALA A 54 -16.73 -3.95 -1.60
C ALA A 54 -15.78 -4.51 -0.53
N SER A 55 -14.47 -4.55 -0.80
CA SER A 55 -13.46 -5.18 0.07
C SER A 55 -13.03 -4.33 1.27
N SER A 56 -13.26 -3.02 1.23
CA SER A 56 -12.92 -2.11 2.33
C SER A 56 -13.87 -2.26 3.54
N SER A 57 -15.17 -2.47 3.29
CA SER A 57 -16.19 -2.49 4.35
C SER A 57 -16.07 -3.68 5.32
N GLU A 58 -15.66 -4.86 4.85
CA GLU A 58 -15.44 -6.03 5.71
C GLU A 58 -14.20 -5.88 6.60
N LEU A 59 -13.17 -5.19 6.11
CA LEU A 59 -11.97 -4.93 6.89
C LEU A 59 -12.26 -3.98 8.07
N GLU A 60 -13.09 -2.97 7.85
CA GLU A 60 -13.47 -1.98 8.86
C GLU A 60 -14.19 -2.60 10.06
N LYS A 61 -15.07 -3.57 9.81
CA LYS A 61 -15.88 -4.23 10.86
C LYS A 61 -15.03 -5.03 11.86
N ARG A 62 -13.87 -5.55 11.46
CA ARG A 62 -12.96 -6.30 12.35
C ARG A 62 -12.15 -5.41 13.29
N ILE A 63 -12.03 -4.12 12.97
CA ILE A 63 -11.15 -3.19 13.70
C ILE A 63 -11.89 -2.50 14.85
N SER A 64 -13.22 -2.60 14.93
CA SER A 64 -14.02 -1.92 15.96
C SER A 64 -13.69 -2.33 17.40
N GLY A 65 -13.06 -3.49 17.62
CA GLY A 65 -12.57 -3.92 18.94
C GLY A 65 -11.06 -3.78 19.13
N GLY A 66 -10.36 -3.17 18.18
CA GLY A 66 -8.90 -3.25 18.06
C GLY A 66 -8.43 -4.60 17.50
N LEU A 67 -7.23 -4.60 16.92
CA LEU A 67 -6.57 -5.78 16.34
C LEU A 67 -5.20 -5.95 16.96
N VAL A 68 -4.90 -7.18 17.37
CA VAL A 68 -3.58 -7.58 17.83
C VAL A 68 -3.05 -8.68 16.91
N THR A 69 -1.89 -8.45 16.31
CA THR A 69 -1.18 -9.44 15.48
C THR A 69 0.21 -9.65 16.08
N ARG A 70 0.50 -10.87 16.52
CA ARG A 70 1.79 -11.22 17.14
C ARG A 70 2.62 -12.06 16.17
N ASN A 71 3.93 -12.08 16.40
CA ASN A 71 4.88 -12.92 15.67
C ASN A 71 4.86 -12.71 14.15
N ILE A 72 4.70 -11.47 13.69
CA ILE A 72 4.87 -11.12 12.28
C ILE A 72 6.35 -11.29 11.96
N PRO A 73 6.74 -12.24 11.09
CA PRO A 73 8.15 -12.48 10.81
C PRO A 73 8.75 -11.27 10.09
N LEU A 74 9.93 -10.84 10.53
CA LEU A 74 10.68 -9.82 9.82
C LEU A 74 11.37 -10.47 8.61
N PRO A 75 11.26 -9.87 7.42
CA PRO A 75 11.84 -10.44 6.21
C PRO A 75 13.37 -10.37 6.24
N HIS A 76 14.03 -11.34 5.58
CA HIS A 76 15.49 -11.39 5.39
C HIS A 76 15.89 -11.26 3.90
N ILE A 77 15.10 -10.50 3.14
CA ILE A 77 15.28 -10.27 1.70
C ILE A 77 15.44 -8.77 1.42
N PRO A 78 16.12 -8.35 0.33
CA PRO A 78 16.44 -6.94 0.08
C PRO A 78 15.23 -6.03 -0.13
N ASN A 79 14.15 -6.52 -0.74
CA ASN A 79 12.96 -5.72 -1.04
C ASN A 79 11.67 -6.52 -0.81
N PRO A 80 11.22 -6.67 0.45
CA PRO A 80 10.01 -7.40 0.77
C PRO A 80 8.75 -6.64 0.33
N ALA A 81 7.71 -7.39 0.00
CA ALA A 81 6.41 -6.80 -0.29
C ALA A 81 5.82 -6.11 0.96
N PRO A 82 5.13 -4.97 0.81
CA PRO A 82 4.39 -4.35 1.90
C PRO A 82 3.30 -5.27 2.45
N ILE A 83 3.04 -5.18 3.75
CA ILE A 83 1.96 -5.92 4.42
C ILE A 83 0.88 -4.92 4.84
N ILE A 84 -0.39 -5.28 4.69
CA ILE A 84 -1.51 -4.44 5.11
C ILE A 84 -2.27 -5.15 6.22
N ILE A 85 -2.39 -4.50 7.38
CA ILE A 85 -3.06 -5.04 8.56
C ILE A 85 -4.00 -3.97 9.11
N ALA A 86 -5.30 -4.27 9.18
CA ALA A 86 -6.31 -3.34 9.69
C ALA A 86 -6.25 -1.92 9.07
N GLY A 87 -6.02 -1.83 7.76
CA GLY A 87 -5.89 -0.55 7.05
C GLY A 87 -4.58 0.20 7.33
N VAL A 88 -3.63 -0.39 8.06
CA VAL A 88 -2.26 0.11 8.22
C VAL A 88 -1.35 -0.62 7.25
N THR A 89 -0.73 0.12 6.34
CA THR A 89 0.29 -0.41 5.44
C THR A 89 1.65 -0.34 6.14
N ILE A 90 2.36 -1.47 6.13
CA ILE A 90 3.64 -1.70 6.77
C ILE A 90 4.67 -1.95 5.66
N VAL A 91 5.69 -1.10 5.61
CA VAL A 91 6.80 -1.24 4.67
C VAL A 91 8.10 -1.43 5.43
N PHE A 92 8.87 -2.45 5.08
CA PHE A 92 10.16 -2.74 5.71
C PHE A 92 11.28 -2.08 4.91
N ASN A 93 12.01 -1.16 5.54
CA ASN A 93 13.23 -0.60 4.97
C ASN A 93 14.40 -1.49 5.40
N MET A 94 14.95 -2.22 4.43
CA MET A 94 15.98 -3.23 4.66
C MET A 94 17.38 -2.64 4.62
N ALA A 95 18.30 -3.24 5.37
CA ALA A 95 19.73 -3.01 5.28
C ALA A 95 20.46 -4.36 5.15
N ALA A 96 21.67 -4.32 4.59
CA ALA A 96 22.51 -5.50 4.43
C ALA A 96 23.68 -5.45 5.42
N ARG A 97 24.08 -6.61 5.94
CA ARG A 97 25.28 -6.77 6.77
C ARG A 97 26.01 -8.05 6.38
N TRP A 98 27.32 -8.04 6.56
CA TRP A 98 28.12 -9.25 6.46
C TRP A 98 28.17 -9.96 7.80
N THR A 99 27.84 -11.26 7.81
CA THR A 99 27.91 -12.12 9.00
C THR A 99 28.82 -13.31 8.70
N VAL A 100 29.54 -13.79 9.70
CA VAL A 100 30.36 -15.00 9.56
C VAL A 100 29.58 -16.17 10.13
N ILE A 101 29.24 -17.13 9.28
CA ILE A 101 28.53 -18.36 9.68
C ILE A 101 29.38 -19.54 9.24
N ASN A 102 29.79 -20.37 10.21
CA ASN A 102 30.66 -21.53 9.95
C ASN A 102 31.95 -21.20 9.20
N GLY A 103 32.56 -20.04 9.48
CA GLY A 103 33.78 -19.58 8.82
C GLY A 103 33.59 -18.94 7.44
N ASN A 104 32.37 -18.91 6.91
CA ASN A 104 32.05 -18.29 5.62
C ASN A 104 31.40 -16.92 5.81
N LEU A 105 31.78 -15.97 4.96
CA LEU A 105 31.20 -14.63 4.92
C LEU A 105 29.87 -14.68 4.14
N ASN A 106 28.76 -14.41 4.83
CA ASN A 106 27.41 -14.40 4.28
C ASN A 106 26.81 -13.00 4.33
N LEU A 107 26.19 -12.59 3.23
CA LEU A 107 25.41 -11.36 3.18
C LEU A 107 24.01 -11.64 3.74
N ASP A 108 23.67 -11.02 4.86
CA ASP A 108 22.37 -11.09 5.50
C ASP A 108 21.63 -9.76 5.34
N TYR A 109 20.30 -9.83 5.24
CA TYR A 109 19.43 -8.65 5.20
C TYR A 109 18.57 -8.61 6.46
N TYR A 110 18.43 -7.43 7.03
CA TYR A 110 17.61 -7.21 8.20
C TYR A 110 16.76 -5.95 8.05
N ALA A 111 15.61 -5.90 8.72
CA ALA A 111 14.77 -4.73 8.75
C ALA A 111 15.43 -3.66 9.64
N LYS A 112 15.89 -2.55 9.05
CA LYS A 112 16.50 -1.44 9.78
C LYS A 112 15.45 -0.50 10.37
N SER A 113 14.38 -0.29 9.61
CA SER A 113 13.24 0.50 10.07
C SER A 113 11.96 0.01 9.42
N VAL A 114 10.83 0.28 10.08
CA VAL A 114 9.51 -0.09 9.60
C VAL A 114 8.69 1.18 9.46
N ARG A 115 8.17 1.41 8.26
CA ARG A 115 7.31 2.54 7.95
C ARG A 115 5.86 2.10 8.04
N PHE A 116 5.07 2.88 8.77
CA PHE A 116 3.65 2.67 8.97
C PHE A 116 2.88 3.79 8.26
N THR A 117 1.86 3.42 7.51
CA THR A 117 0.94 4.36 6.86
C THR A 117 -0.50 4.00 7.22
N ASN A 118 -1.25 4.94 7.78
CA ASN A 118 -2.67 4.72 8.04
C ASN A 118 -3.50 5.01 6.76
N LEU A 119 -4.03 3.96 6.14
CA LEU A 119 -4.94 4.04 5.00
C LEU A 119 -6.41 3.78 5.39
N ALA A 120 -6.69 3.54 6.68
CA ALA A 120 -8.07 3.43 7.15
C ALA A 120 -8.77 4.80 7.07
N ALA A 121 -10.09 4.81 6.87
CA ALA A 121 -10.92 6.02 6.83
C ALA A 121 -11.09 6.70 8.21
N ARG A 122 -10.35 6.28 9.23
CA ARG A 122 -10.41 6.79 10.61
C ARG A 122 -9.04 6.90 11.26
N ARG A 123 -9.00 7.61 12.39
CA ARG A 123 -7.79 7.70 13.22
C ARG A 123 -7.55 6.39 13.96
N LEU A 124 -6.29 5.97 14.02
CA LEU A 124 -5.86 4.75 14.69
C LEU A 124 -4.74 5.06 15.68
N VAL A 125 -4.68 4.33 16.79
CA VAL A 125 -3.45 4.17 17.58
C VAL A 125 -2.75 2.93 17.07
N VAL A 126 -1.49 3.08 16.69
CA VAL A 126 -0.66 1.97 16.22
C VAL A 126 0.53 1.85 17.17
N GLU A 127 0.66 0.66 17.74
CA GLU A 127 1.79 0.24 18.56
C GLU A 127 2.49 -0.93 17.89
N ALA A 128 3.82 -0.87 17.81
CA ALA A 128 4.62 -1.96 17.29
C ALA A 128 5.77 -2.28 18.25
N VAL A 129 5.93 -3.56 18.57
CA VAL A 129 6.91 -4.07 19.53
C VAL A 129 7.77 -5.12 18.83
N ALA A 130 9.08 -4.93 18.84
CA ALA A 130 10.05 -5.87 18.28
C ALA A 130 11.08 -6.23 19.34
N ASN A 131 11.39 -7.52 19.49
CA ASN A 131 12.34 -8.01 20.50
C ASN A 131 12.06 -7.48 21.94
N GLY A 132 10.78 -7.42 22.33
CA GLY A 132 10.35 -6.92 23.64
C GLY A 132 10.42 -5.39 23.83
N ALA A 133 10.93 -4.63 22.85
CA ALA A 133 11.00 -3.17 22.90
C ALA A 133 9.92 -2.55 22.01
N ASN A 134 9.27 -1.49 22.50
CA ASN A 134 8.35 -0.71 21.70
C ASN A 134 9.15 0.14 20.70
N ILE A 135 8.99 -0.15 19.41
CA ILE A 135 9.69 0.53 18.31
C ILE A 135 8.85 1.65 17.70
N PHE A 136 7.54 1.65 17.99
CA PHE A 136 6.60 2.59 17.42
C PHE A 136 5.34 2.67 18.29
N PHE A 137 4.98 3.88 18.73
CA PHE A 137 3.71 4.12 19.41
C PHE A 137 3.19 5.51 19.04
N LYS A 138 2.20 5.58 18.15
CA LYS A 138 1.62 6.86 17.73
C LYS A 138 0.14 6.76 17.39
N ARG A 139 -0.54 7.87 17.65
CA ARG A 139 -1.86 8.17 17.09
C ARG A 139 -1.69 8.66 15.64
N MET A 140 -2.18 7.88 14.70
CA MET A 140 -2.07 8.11 13.26
C MET A 140 -3.38 8.64 12.68
N SER A 141 -3.36 9.86 12.15
CA SER A 141 -4.45 10.38 11.31
C SER A 141 -4.50 9.67 9.96
N VAL A 142 -5.63 9.78 9.25
CA VAL A 142 -5.78 9.24 7.89
C VAL A 142 -4.67 9.78 6.99
N GLY A 143 -4.04 8.90 6.22
CA GLY A 143 -2.92 9.21 5.32
C GLY A 143 -1.60 9.51 6.02
N ARG A 144 -1.53 9.48 7.37
CA ARG A 144 -0.29 9.76 8.09
C ARG A 144 0.73 8.66 7.84
N ILE A 145 1.97 9.08 7.62
CA ILE A 145 3.13 8.22 7.45
C ILE A 145 4.12 8.51 8.56
N ASP A 146 4.63 7.46 9.20
CA ASP A 146 5.64 7.59 10.24
C ASP A 146 6.51 6.33 10.29
N THR A 147 7.68 6.39 10.93
CA THR A 147 8.68 5.31 10.86
C THR A 147 9.22 4.98 12.25
N GLY A 148 9.24 3.69 12.58
CA GLY A 148 9.89 3.14 13.76
C GLY A 148 11.24 2.53 13.42
N ILE A 149 12.22 2.66 14.31
CA ILE A 149 13.54 2.03 14.14
C ILE A 149 13.46 0.61 14.68
N CYS A 150 13.87 -0.37 13.88
CA CYS A 150 13.82 -1.77 14.27
C CYS A 150 15.18 -2.22 14.81
N PRO A 151 15.25 -2.99 15.91
CA PRO A 151 16.48 -3.59 16.39
C PRO A 151 17.07 -4.55 15.36
N GLU A 152 18.39 -4.54 15.17
CA GLU A 152 19.07 -5.32 14.11
C GLU A 152 18.90 -6.84 14.22
N ASN A 153 18.58 -7.34 15.41
CA ASN A 153 18.41 -8.77 15.71
C ASN A 153 16.95 -9.14 16.03
N ALA A 154 16.00 -8.30 15.63
CA ALA A 154 14.59 -8.66 15.75
C ALA A 154 14.23 -9.69 14.67
N GLU A 155 13.70 -10.84 15.09
CA GLU A 155 13.19 -11.88 14.19
C GLU A 155 11.70 -11.67 13.88
N SER A 156 10.98 -11.04 14.81
CA SER A 156 9.54 -10.81 14.67
C SER A 156 9.08 -9.50 15.28
N LEU A 157 7.90 -9.09 14.82
CA LEU A 157 7.18 -7.89 15.23
C LEU A 157 5.81 -8.28 15.80
N SER A 158 5.41 -7.64 16.88
CA SER A 158 4.02 -7.62 17.34
C SER A 158 3.41 -6.25 17.06
N LEU A 159 2.18 -6.23 16.59
CA LEU A 159 1.44 -5.05 16.17
C LEU A 159 0.12 -4.99 16.91
N PHE A 160 -0.21 -3.83 17.46
CA PHE A 160 -1.46 -3.53 18.13
C PHE A 160 -2.05 -2.30 17.45
N ILE A 161 -3.28 -2.42 16.97
CA ILE A 161 -3.99 -1.34 16.26
C ILE A 161 -5.32 -1.15 16.96
N SER A 162 -5.59 0.05 17.44
CA SER A 162 -6.89 0.38 18.05
C SER A 162 -7.50 1.59 17.35
N PRO A 163 -8.82 1.61 17.11
CA PRO A 163 -9.49 2.82 16.68
C PRO A 163 -9.36 3.90 17.75
N VAL A 164 -9.37 5.17 17.34
CA VAL A 164 -9.55 6.26 18.28
C VAL A 164 -10.98 6.76 18.17
N ASP A 165 -11.72 6.62 19.27
CA ASP A 165 -13.04 7.20 19.40
C ASP A 165 -12.88 8.69 19.72
N ASP A 166 -13.23 9.53 18.74
CA ASP A 166 -13.28 10.98 18.88
C ASP A 166 -14.67 11.45 19.36
N GLU A 167 -15.33 10.65 20.22
CA GLU A 167 -16.56 11.06 20.89
C GLU A 167 -16.22 11.95 22.10
N LEU A 168 -15.99 13.24 21.84
CA LEU A 168 -15.99 14.33 22.84
C LEU A 168 -16.60 15.60 22.23
#